data_AF-A0A2D4N1Z6-F1
#
_entry.id   AF-A0A2D4N1Z6-F1
#
_cell.length_a   1.000
_cell.length_b   1.000
_cell.length_c   1.000
_cell.angle_alpha   90.00
_cell.angle_beta   90.00
_cell.angle_gamma   90.00
#
_symmetry.space_group_name_H-M   'P 1'
#
loop_
_entity.id
_entity.type
_entity.pdbx_description
1 polymer ?
#
loop_
_entity_poly.entity_id
_entity_poly.type
_entity_poly.pdbx_seq_one_letter_code
_entity_poly.pdbx_strand_id
1 'polypeptide(L)'
;ADVDMIQLQLKLQGAVSVQVNAGPLAYARAFLDDKHSSKYPAKKVAELKDMFRKFIQACGIGLEFNERLIKEDQVEYHEELKSNFREMVKELSEILHEQIYQEYPGHPSWLPNTLHVFCAISGTSGERYGSF
;
A
#
# COMPACT_ATOMS: atom_id res chain seq x y z
N ALA A 1 14.12 3.92 21.08
CA ALA A 1 14.82 2.83 20.40
C ALA A 1 15.12 3.32 19.00
N ASP A 2 16.38 3.30 18.59
CA ASP A 2 16.76 3.70 17.23
C ASP A 2 16.07 2.74 16.24
N VAL A 3 15.53 3.26 15.15
CA VAL A 3 14.93 2.40 14.12
C VAL A 3 16.08 1.70 13.41
N ASP A 4 16.14 0.37 13.51
CA ASP A 4 17.12 -0.43 12.78
C ASP A 4 16.79 -0.38 11.29
N MET A 5 17.47 0.55 10.59
CA MET A 5 17.31 0.79 9.16
C MET A 5 17.51 -0.47 8.33
N ILE A 6 18.47 -1.33 8.70
CA ILE A 6 18.75 -2.57 7.97
C ILE A 6 17.58 -3.54 8.14
N GLN A 7 17.04 -3.64 9.35
CA GLN A 7 15.86 -4.48 9.59
C GLN A 7 14.63 -3.95 8.85
N LEU A 8 14.45 -2.63 8.75
CA LEU A 8 13.38 -2.02 7.97
C LEU A 8 13.53 -2.35 6.49
N GLN A 9 14.71 -2.09 5.90
CA GLN A 9 14.99 -2.33 4.48
C GLN A 9 14.81 -3.80 4.10
N LEU A 10 15.32 -4.73 4.92
CA LEU A 10 15.19 -6.17 4.68
C LEU A 10 13.71 -6.59 4.62
N LYS A 11 12.90 -6.11 5.56
CA LYS A 11 11.46 -6.41 5.59
C LYS A 11 10.72 -5.77 4.42
N LEU A 12 11.04 -4.52 4.09
CA LEU A 12 10.37 -3.77 3.04
C LEU A 12 10.67 -4.35 1.65
N GLN A 13 11.93 -4.63 1.36
CA GLN A 13 12.35 -5.30 0.12
C GLN A 13 11.71 -6.69 -0.01
N GLY A 14 11.71 -7.48 1.06
CA GLY A 14 11.06 -8.79 1.08
C GLY A 14 9.54 -8.74 0.95
N ALA A 15 8.92 -7.57 1.15
CA ALA A 15 7.49 -7.35 0.97
C ALA A 15 7.15 -6.88 -0.45
N VAL A 16 7.90 -5.90 -0.98
CA VAL A 16 7.56 -5.19 -2.22
C VAL A 16 8.40 -5.60 -3.43
N SER A 17 9.51 -6.32 -3.25
CA SER A 17 10.47 -6.68 -4.30
C SER A 17 10.89 -8.15 -4.21
N VAL A 18 9.90 -9.03 -4.11
CA VAL A 18 10.14 -10.48 -4.00
C VAL A 18 10.68 -11.03 -5.32
N GLN A 19 11.86 -11.64 -5.28
CA GLN A 19 12.51 -12.21 -6.48
C GLN A 19 12.58 -13.75 -6.47
N VAL A 20 12.72 -14.37 -5.30
CA VAL A 20 12.92 -15.83 -5.17
C VAL A 20 11.64 -16.58 -4.82
N ASN A 21 10.72 -15.93 -4.12
CA ASN A 21 9.46 -16.52 -3.66
C ASN A 21 8.28 -15.98 -4.50
N ALA A 22 7.09 -16.56 -4.31
CA ALA A 22 5.89 -16.14 -5.05
C ALA A 22 5.35 -14.75 -4.63
N GLY A 23 5.68 -14.29 -3.41
CA GLY A 23 5.30 -12.97 -2.90
C GLY A 23 3.79 -12.81 -2.58
N PRO A 24 3.38 -11.63 -2.08
CA PRO A 24 2.00 -11.37 -1.65
C PRO A 24 0.96 -11.48 -2.78
N LEU A 25 1.32 -11.06 -4.00
CA LEU A 25 0.42 -11.08 -5.16
C LEU A 25 -0.04 -12.48 -5.54
N ALA A 26 0.78 -13.51 -5.32
CA ALA A 26 0.38 -14.89 -5.57
C ALA A 26 -0.80 -15.32 -4.68
N TYR A 27 -0.81 -14.91 -3.41
CA TYR A 27 -1.93 -15.15 -2.51
C TYR A 27 -3.18 -14.37 -2.97
N ALA A 28 -3.03 -13.10 -3.34
CA ALA A 28 -4.15 -12.30 -3.83
C ALA A 28 -4.80 -12.93 -5.06
N ARG A 29 -4.01 -13.33 -6.07
CA ARG A 29 -4.53 -14.00 -7.28
C ARG A 29 -5.20 -15.34 -6.97
N ALA A 30 -4.66 -16.13 -6.06
CA ALA A 30 -5.20 -17.44 -5.72
C ALA A 30 -6.55 -17.39 -4.97
N PHE A 31 -6.76 -16.35 -4.17
CA PHE A 31 -7.88 -16.31 -3.21
C PHE A 31 -8.87 -15.15 -3.43
N LEU A 32 -8.46 -14.07 -4.09
CA LEU A 32 -9.24 -12.82 -4.16
C LEU A 32 -9.71 -12.45 -5.57
N ASP A 33 -9.10 -13.03 -6.61
CA ASP A 33 -9.59 -12.91 -8.00
C ASP A 33 -11.04 -13.41 -8.07
N ASP A 34 -11.92 -12.68 -8.74
CA ASP A 34 -13.36 -13.01 -8.89
C ASP A 34 -13.61 -14.43 -9.43
N LYS A 35 -12.70 -14.97 -10.24
CA LYS A 35 -12.77 -16.34 -10.76
C LYS A 35 -12.59 -17.40 -9.66
N HIS A 36 -11.98 -17.04 -8.54
CA HIS A 36 -11.57 -17.94 -7.47
C HIS A 36 -12.26 -17.64 -6.14
N SER A 37 -12.57 -16.38 -5.86
CA SER A 37 -13.09 -15.92 -4.57
C SER A 37 -14.42 -16.55 -4.18
N SER A 38 -15.30 -16.83 -5.16
CA SER A 38 -16.59 -17.50 -4.96
C SER A 38 -16.49 -18.94 -4.43
N LYS A 39 -15.30 -19.56 -4.49
CA LYS A 39 -15.03 -20.91 -3.95
C LYS A 39 -14.82 -20.91 -2.44
N TYR A 40 -14.69 -19.74 -1.82
CA TYR A 40 -14.35 -19.60 -0.40
C TYR A 40 -15.44 -18.86 0.37
N PRO A 41 -15.52 -19.05 1.71
CA PRO A 41 -16.48 -18.32 2.54
C PRO A 41 -16.28 -16.80 2.42
N ALA A 42 -17.34 -16.06 2.10
CA ALA A 42 -17.29 -14.61 1.87
C ALA A 42 -16.64 -13.83 3.03
N LYS A 43 -16.88 -14.26 4.28
CA LYS A 43 -16.24 -13.66 5.47
C LYS A 43 -14.71 -13.76 5.43
N LYS A 44 -14.16 -14.91 5.00
CA LYS A 44 -12.70 -15.12 4.91
C LYS A 44 -12.09 -14.34 3.75
N VAL A 45 -12.80 -14.25 2.63
CA VAL A 45 -12.39 -13.39 1.50
C VAL A 45 -12.30 -11.93 1.97
N ALA A 46 -13.34 -11.43 2.65
CA ALA A 46 -13.36 -10.05 3.17
C ALA A 46 -12.22 -9.80 4.17
N GLU A 47 -12.00 -10.70 5.14
CA GLU A 47 -10.88 -10.61 6.10
C GLU A 47 -9.51 -10.53 5.38
N LEU A 48 -9.32 -11.31 4.31
CA LEU A 48 -8.08 -11.31 3.54
C LEU A 48 -7.92 -10.01 2.74
N LYS A 49 -8.99 -9.47 2.13
CA LYS A 49 -8.96 -8.14 1.48
C LYS A 49 -8.53 -7.04 2.47
N ASP A 50 -9.11 -7.03 3.67
CA ASP A 50 -8.74 -6.08 4.72
C ASP A 50 -7.27 -6.20 5.14
N MET A 51 -6.76 -7.42 5.20
CA MET A 51 -5.36 -7.66 5.53
C MET A 51 -4.41 -7.14 4.44
N PHE A 52 -4.76 -7.26 3.16
CA PHE A 52 -4.00 -6.65 2.06
C PHE A 52 -4.02 -5.12 2.12
N ARG A 53 -5.15 -4.49 2.44
CA ARG A 53 -5.22 -3.02 2.61
C ARG A 53 -4.28 -2.55 3.72
N LYS A 54 -4.29 -3.21 4.88
CA LYS A 54 -3.37 -2.93 6.00
C LYS A 54 -1.92 -3.17 5.62
N PHE A 55 -1.64 -4.24 4.86
CA PHE A 55 -0.31 -4.55 4.37
C PHE A 55 0.24 -3.43 3.45
N ILE A 56 -0.58 -2.94 2.52
CA ILE A 56 -0.19 -1.84 1.63
C ILE A 56 0.07 -0.55 2.40
N GLN A 57 -0.78 -0.21 3.38
CA GLN A 57 -0.54 0.92 4.28
C GLN A 57 0.79 0.78 5.05
N ALA A 58 1.06 -0.42 5.59
CA ALA A 58 2.31 -0.68 6.32
C ALA A 58 3.55 -0.55 5.42
N CYS A 59 3.48 -1.02 4.17
CA CYS A 59 4.56 -0.84 3.19
C CYS A 59 4.78 0.63 2.83
N GLY A 60 3.70 1.41 2.63
CA GLY A 60 3.78 2.85 2.38
C GLY A 60 4.45 3.60 3.55
N ILE A 61 4.03 3.32 4.78
CA ILE A 61 4.67 3.87 5.99
C ILE A 61 6.15 3.45 6.07
N GLY A 62 6.46 2.20 5.75
CA GLY A 62 7.83 1.69 5.70
C GLY A 62 8.70 2.43 4.68
N LEU A 63 8.17 2.75 3.51
CA LEU A 63 8.85 3.56 2.49
C LEU A 63 9.12 4.97 2.98
N GLU A 64 8.14 5.64 3.60
CA GLU A 64 8.33 6.99 4.16
C GLU A 64 9.41 7.03 5.23
N PHE A 65 9.47 6.00 6.10
CA PHE A 65 10.56 5.91 7.07
C PHE A 65 11.90 5.65 6.40
N ASN A 66 11.94 4.78 5.40
CA ASN A 66 13.15 4.49 4.67
C ASN A 66 13.70 5.77 4.01
N GLU A 67 12.85 6.57 3.36
CA GLU A 67 13.21 7.84 2.72
C GLU A 67 13.92 8.82 3.67
N ARG A 68 13.56 8.82 4.96
CA ARG A 68 14.17 9.68 5.99
C ARG A 68 15.48 9.13 6.54
N LEU A 69 15.71 7.83 6.44
CA LEU A 69 16.86 7.14 7.00
C LEU A 69 17.98 6.91 5.98
N ILE A 70 17.65 6.84 4.69
CA ILE A 70 18.63 6.60 3.63
C ILE A 70 19.67 7.73 3.53
N LYS A 71 20.86 7.34 3.06
CA LYS A 71 21.92 8.27 2.65
C LYS A 71 21.84 8.53 1.14
N GLU A 72 22.60 9.52 0.66
CA GLU A 72 22.62 9.94 -0.75
C GLU A 72 22.96 8.78 -1.71
N ASP A 73 23.85 7.87 -1.30
CA ASP A 73 24.23 6.68 -2.07
C ASP A 73 23.14 5.59 -2.13
N GLN A 74 22.06 5.72 -1.37
CA GLN A 74 20.94 4.78 -1.34
C GLN A 74 19.66 5.31 -2.01
N VAL A 75 19.71 6.48 -2.66
CA VAL A 75 18.54 7.09 -3.31
C VAL A 75 18.00 6.22 -4.44
N GLU A 76 18.86 5.69 -5.31
CA GLU A 76 18.44 4.83 -6.43
C GLU A 76 17.74 3.55 -5.93
N TYR A 77 18.30 2.93 -4.88
CA TYR A 77 17.69 1.78 -4.23
C TYR A 77 16.29 2.10 -3.69
N HIS A 78 16.12 3.26 -3.07
CA HIS A 78 14.82 3.65 -2.55
C HIS A 78 13.78 3.91 -3.66
N GLU A 79 14.18 4.55 -4.76
CA GLU A 79 13.30 4.78 -5.89
C GLU A 79 12.88 3.45 -6.58
N GLU A 80 13.76 2.45 -6.62
CA GLU A 80 13.40 1.10 -7.06
C GLU A 80 12.33 0.48 -6.15
N LEU A 81 12.49 0.57 -4.82
CA LEU A 81 11.49 0.08 -3.87
C LEU A 81 10.13 0.79 -4.04
N LYS A 82 10.13 2.11 -4.28
CA LYS A 82 8.91 2.88 -4.57
C LYS A 82 8.26 2.42 -5.86
N SER A 83 9.05 2.19 -6.92
CA SER A 83 8.53 1.69 -8.20
C SER A 83 7.86 0.33 -8.04
N ASN A 84 8.54 -0.62 -7.39
CA ASN A 84 8.03 -1.96 -7.17
C ASN A 84 6.77 -1.94 -6.27
N PHE A 85 6.72 -1.07 -5.27
CA PHE A 85 5.53 -0.85 -4.46
C PHE A 85 4.35 -0.32 -5.28
N ARG A 86 4.56 0.68 -6.15
CA ARG A 86 3.50 1.20 -7.04
C ARG A 86 2.95 0.13 -7.97
N GLU A 87 3.81 -0.72 -8.53
CA GLU A 87 3.39 -1.86 -9.35
C GLU A 87 2.55 -2.86 -8.54
N MET A 88 2.99 -3.22 -7.34
CA MET A 88 2.24 -4.11 -6.45
C MET A 88 0.86 -3.53 -6.08
N VAL A 89 0.78 -2.24 -5.75
CA VAL A 89 -0.47 -1.53 -5.47
C VAL A 89 -1.41 -1.58 -6.67
N LYS A 90 -0.88 -1.34 -7.88
CA LYS A 90 -1.65 -1.38 -9.11
C LYS A 90 -2.24 -2.78 -9.34
N GLU A 91 -1.42 -3.82 -9.26
CA GLU A 91 -1.89 -5.19 -9.44
C GLU A 91 -2.93 -5.61 -8.39
N LEU A 92 -2.71 -5.26 -7.11
CA LEU A 92 -3.72 -5.53 -6.08
C LEU A 92 -5.02 -4.76 -6.31
N SER A 93 -4.94 -3.51 -6.79
CA SER A 93 -6.14 -2.74 -7.12
C SER A 93 -6.95 -3.40 -8.24
N GLU A 94 -6.26 -3.97 -9.24
CA GLU A 94 -6.88 -4.74 -10.31
C GLU A 94 -7.53 -6.02 -9.79
N ILE A 95 -6.85 -6.79 -8.93
CA ILE A 95 -7.38 -8.04 -8.34
C ILE A 95 -8.58 -7.77 -7.42
N LEU A 96 -8.55 -6.67 -6.67
CA LEU A 96 -9.56 -6.34 -5.68
C LEU A 96 -10.73 -5.54 -6.26
N HIS A 97 -10.58 -5.03 -7.49
CA HIS A 97 -11.51 -4.11 -8.17
C HIS A 97 -11.80 -2.83 -7.37
N GLU A 98 -10.77 -2.32 -6.69
CA GLU A 98 -10.89 -1.12 -5.85
C GLU A 98 -9.56 -0.35 -5.83
N GLN A 99 -9.61 0.97 -5.62
CA GLN A 99 -8.39 1.74 -5.36
C GLN A 99 -7.99 1.60 -3.89
N ILE A 100 -6.92 0.85 -3.62
CA ILE A 100 -6.46 0.56 -2.24
C ILE A 100 -5.44 1.57 -1.69
N TYR A 101 -4.89 2.43 -2.54
CA TYR A 101 -3.87 3.39 -2.14
C TYR A 101 -3.94 4.64 -3.02
N GLN A 102 -3.75 5.80 -2.40
CA GLN A 102 -3.76 7.11 -3.05
C GLN A 102 -2.52 7.87 -2.58
N GLU A 103 -1.54 8.06 -3.46
CA GLU A 103 -0.40 8.94 -3.18
C GLU A 103 -0.93 10.38 -3.16
N TYR A 104 -1.11 10.97 -1.98
CA TYR A 104 -1.38 12.40 -1.87
C TYR A 104 -0.05 13.16 -1.93
N PRO A 105 0.18 14.02 -2.95
CA PRO A 105 1.36 14.87 -2.97
C PRO A 105 1.30 15.82 -1.78
N GLY A 106 2.21 15.66 -0.81
CA GLY A 106 2.36 16.57 0.32
C GLY A 106 1.56 16.25 1.58
N HIS A 107 0.93 15.07 1.71
CA HIS A 107 0.28 14.66 2.96
C HIS A 107 0.88 13.34 3.50
N PRO A 108 1.32 13.27 4.77
CA PRO A 108 1.78 12.02 5.37
C PRO A 108 0.64 10.97 5.35
N SER A 109 0.92 9.76 4.88
CA SER A 109 -0.06 8.65 4.78
C SER A 109 -0.65 8.19 6.12
N TRP A 110 -0.06 8.66 7.23
CA TRP A 110 -0.43 8.43 8.63
C TRP A 110 -1.75 9.06 9.05
N LEU A 111 -2.27 10.01 8.27
CA LEU A 111 -3.58 10.59 8.48
C LEU A 111 -4.58 9.87 7.57
N PRO A 112 -5.43 8.97 8.11
CA PRO A 112 -6.48 8.34 7.30
C PRO A 112 -7.38 9.45 6.78
N ASN A 113 -7.32 9.71 5.46
CA ASN A 113 -8.07 10.71 4.69
C ASN A 113 -8.99 11.58 5.56
N THR A 114 -8.41 12.50 6.33
CA THR A 114 -9.17 13.36 7.24
C THR A 114 -10.11 14.25 6.46
N LEU A 115 -9.79 14.53 5.19
CA LEU A 115 -10.69 15.18 4.25
C LEU A 115 -11.95 14.36 3.97
N HIS A 116 -11.85 13.03 3.84
CA HIS A 116 -13.00 12.18 3.58
C HIS A 116 -13.85 11.99 4.84
N VAL A 117 -13.22 11.90 6.01
CA VAL A 117 -13.92 11.94 7.31
C VAL A 117 -14.60 13.28 7.51
N PHE A 118 -13.90 14.38 7.19
CA PHE A 118 -14.46 15.73 7.26
C PHE A 118 -15.63 15.90 6.29
N CYS A 119 -15.50 15.51 5.02
CA CYS A 119 -16.59 15.55 4.03
C CYS A 119 -17.78 14.68 4.44
N ALA A 120 -17.53 13.48 4.98
CA ALA A 120 -18.59 12.59 5.47
C ALA A 120 -19.33 13.16 6.69
N ILE A 121 -18.65 13.85 7.61
CA ILE A 121 -19.26 14.50 8.78
C ILE A 121 -19.92 15.84 8.38
N SER A 122 -19.33 16.57 7.46
CA SER A 122 -19.75 17.92 7.06
C SER A 122 -20.84 17.91 5.98
N GLY A 123 -21.11 16.76 5.36
CA GLY A 123 -22.05 16.64 4.23
C GLY A 123 -21.60 17.40 2.97
N THR A 124 -20.31 17.71 2.84
CA THR A 124 -19.76 18.48 1.71
C THR A 124 -19.11 17.54 0.70
N SER A 125 -19.60 17.53 -0.55
CA SER A 125 -18.94 16.81 -1.65
C SER A 125 -17.56 17.42 -1.92
N GLY A 126 -16.51 16.61 -1.89
CA GLY A 126 -15.10 17.00 -1.99
C GLY A 126 -14.64 17.62 -3.32
N GLU A 127 -15.55 18.05 -4.19
CA GLU A 127 -15.26 18.50 -5.57
C GLU A 127 -14.87 19.99 -5.69
N ARG A 128 -14.43 20.67 -4.62
CA ARG A 128 -14.24 22.14 -4.67
C ARG A 128 -12.87 22.72 -4.37
N TYR A 129 -11.79 21.94 -4.47
CA TYR A 129 -10.44 22.52 -4.48
C TYR A 129 -9.57 21.88 -5.55
N GLY A 130 -9.74 22.37 -6.77
CA GLY A 130 -8.97 22.01 -7.95
C GLY A 130 -8.97 23.15 -8.95
N SER A 131 -8.41 24.30 -8.57
CA SER A 131 -7.99 25.35 -9.51
C SER A 131 -6.91 26.17 -8.83
N PHE A 132 -5.65 25.84 -9.12
CA PHE A 132 -4.55 26.72 -9.57
C PHE A 132 -3.29 25.87 -9.69
#